data_AF-A0A941D2B9-F1
#
_entry.id   AF-A0A941D2B9-F1
#
_cell.length_a   1.000
_cell.length_b   1.000
_cell.length_c   1.000
_cell.angle_alpha   90.00
_cell.angle_beta   90.00
_cell.angle_gamma   90.00
#
_symmetry.space_group_name_H-M   'P 1'
#
loop_
_entity.id
_entity.type
_entity.pdbx_description
1 polymer ?
#
loop_
_entity_poly.entity_id
_entity_poly.type
_entity_poly.pdbx_seq_one_letter_code
_entity_poly.pdbx_strand_id
1 'polypeptide(L)'
;MRRVLIGALLALAACEKPLKPPLHTGVCWRLVDGMNGKPDFRPMRTEVPTLQACAIQLEGLHLKHTVPMTGAYQGQIIYVTDEDVVAAASSTAKRYPLFTPEQRAEVDRGLRLLMEQDLR
;
A
#
# COMPACT_ATOMS: atom_id res chain seq x y z
N MET A 1 17.45 -25.09 -50.71
CA MET A 1 16.22 -25.20 -49.88
C MET A 1 16.57 -24.75 -48.46
N ARG A 2 16.16 -23.54 -48.07
CA ARG A 2 16.54 -22.91 -46.80
C ARG A 2 15.47 -23.25 -45.75
N ARG A 3 15.78 -24.18 -44.85
CA ARG A 3 14.90 -24.55 -43.72
C ARG A 3 14.85 -23.37 -42.74
N VAL A 4 13.69 -22.74 -42.62
CA VAL A 4 13.41 -21.70 -41.62
C VAL A 4 13.13 -22.42 -40.30
N LEU A 5 14.04 -22.30 -39.34
CA LEU A 5 13.82 -22.70 -37.95
C LEU A 5 12.90 -21.66 -37.29
N ILE A 6 11.63 -22.03 -37.12
CA ILE A 6 10.67 -21.26 -36.31
C ILE A 6 11.05 -21.50 -34.85
N GLY A 7 11.84 -20.59 -34.28
CA GLY A 7 12.16 -20.56 -32.86
C GLY A 7 10.94 -20.07 -32.07
N ALA A 8 10.29 -20.99 -31.34
CA ALA A 8 9.26 -20.64 -30.37
C ALA A 8 9.90 -19.96 -29.15
N LEU A 9 9.92 -18.63 -29.16
CA LEU A 9 10.14 -17.81 -27.97
C LEU A 9 8.90 -17.90 -27.09
N LEU A 10 8.83 -18.96 -26.29
CA LEU A 10 7.94 -19.02 -25.12
C LEU A 10 8.45 -17.99 -24.11
N ALA A 11 7.92 -16.77 -24.21
CA ALA A 11 8.09 -15.76 -23.17
C ALA A 11 7.61 -16.37 -21.85
N LEU A 12 8.52 -16.56 -20.90
CA LEU A 12 8.18 -16.96 -19.54
C LEU A 12 7.30 -15.88 -18.94
N ALA A 13 5.98 -16.09 -18.93
CA ALA A 13 5.09 -15.39 -18.03
C ALA A 13 5.53 -15.77 -16.61
N ALA A 14 6.41 -14.96 -16.02
CA ALA A 14 6.74 -15.06 -14.61
C ALA A 14 5.44 -14.81 -13.84
N CYS A 15 4.80 -15.88 -13.38
CA CYS A 15 3.68 -15.81 -12.45
C CYS A 15 4.21 -15.23 -11.14
N GLU A 16 4.21 -13.91 -11.03
CA GLU A 16 4.52 -13.24 -9.78
C GLU A 16 3.40 -13.54 -8.78
N LYS A 17 3.76 -14.10 -7.62
CA LYS A 17 2.78 -14.48 -6.62
C LYS A 17 2.08 -13.21 -6.09
N PRO A 18 0.75 -13.25 -5.89
CA PRO A 18 0.05 -12.11 -5.30
C PRO A 18 0.66 -11.68 -3.97
N LEU A 19 0.78 -10.37 -3.77
CA LEU A 19 1.25 -9.81 -2.51
C LEU A 19 0.26 -10.21 -1.40
N LYS A 20 0.77 -10.83 -0.34
CA LYS A 20 -0.03 -11.34 0.78
C LYS A 20 0.15 -10.44 2.01
N PRO A 21 -0.89 -9.72 2.46
CA PRO A 21 -0.81 -8.87 3.65
C PRO A 21 -0.68 -9.70 4.94
N PRO A 22 0.05 -9.21 5.97
CA PRO A 22 0.10 -9.85 7.28
C PRO A 22 -1.25 -9.87 7.98
N LEU A 23 -1.51 -10.92 8.78
CA LEU A 23 -2.77 -11.13 9.51
C LEU A 23 -2.74 -10.66 10.97
N HIS A 24 -1.60 -10.14 11.45
CA HIS A 24 -1.43 -9.73 12.83
C HIS A 24 -2.46 -8.66 13.24
N THR A 25 -3.11 -8.89 14.38
CA THR A 25 -4.15 -8.01 14.91
C THR A 25 -3.54 -6.72 15.46
N GLY A 26 -4.16 -5.58 15.15
CA GLY A 26 -3.75 -4.28 15.68
C GLY A 26 -2.39 -3.76 15.21
N VAL A 27 -1.77 -4.35 14.19
CA VAL A 27 -0.48 -3.89 13.66
C VAL A 27 -0.68 -3.23 12.30
N CYS A 28 -0.25 -1.98 12.18
CA CYS A 28 -0.19 -1.26 10.92
C CYS A 28 1.19 -1.46 10.29
N TRP A 29 1.21 -1.96 9.07
CA TRP A 29 2.41 -2.31 8.32
C TRP A 29 2.61 -1.32 7.18
N ARG A 30 3.87 -1.03 6.86
CA ARG A 30 4.27 -0.33 5.64
C ARG A 30 5.03 -1.30 4.74
N LEU A 31 4.71 -1.29 3.45
CA LEU A 31 5.47 -2.01 2.45
C LEU A 31 6.75 -1.22 2.14
N VAL A 32 7.88 -1.90 2.18
CA VAL A 32 9.19 -1.34 1.83
C VAL A 32 9.90 -2.29 0.88
N ASP A 33 10.92 -1.79 0.18
CA ASP A 33 11.85 -2.66 -0.53
C ASP A 33 12.67 -3.44 0.49
N GLY A 34 12.50 -4.77 0.48
CA GLY A 34 13.28 -5.67 1.32
C GLY A 34 14.74 -5.72 0.86
N MET A 35 15.64 -6.12 1.77
CA MET A 35 17.09 -6.20 1.49
C MET A 35 17.46 -7.18 0.36
N ASN A 36 16.53 -8.08 0.01
CA ASN A 36 16.65 -9.03 -1.09
C ASN A 36 16.03 -8.52 -2.41
N GLY A 37 15.66 -7.24 -2.48
CA GLY A 37 14.99 -6.62 -3.61
C GLY A 37 13.53 -7.04 -3.79
N LYS A 38 12.92 -7.70 -2.80
CA LYS A 38 11.50 -8.10 -2.82
C LYS A 38 10.68 -7.24 -1.86
N PRO A 39 9.41 -6.92 -2.18
CA PRO A 39 8.56 -6.18 -1.26
C PRO A 39 8.41 -6.89 0.09
N ASP A 40 8.53 -6.13 1.17
CA ASP A 40 8.49 -6.63 2.54
C ASP A 40 7.63 -5.72 3.44
N PHE A 41 6.77 -6.31 4.25
CA PHE A 41 5.92 -5.56 5.17
C PHE A 41 6.64 -5.38 6.50
N ARG A 42 6.92 -4.13 6.85
CA ARG A 42 7.55 -3.76 8.13
C ARG A 42 6.53 -3.13 9.08
N PRO A 43 6.53 -3.51 10.37
CA PRO A 43 5.62 -2.93 11.34
C PRO A 43 5.97 -1.45 11.51
N MET A 44 4.96 -0.59 11.40
CA MET A 44 5.10 0.86 11.55
C MET A 44 4.50 1.34 12.87
N ARG A 45 3.39 0.75 13.29
CA ARG A 45 2.72 1.05 14.56
C ARG A 45 1.95 -0.18 15.05
N THR A 46 1.96 -0.39 16.37
CA THR A 46 1.17 -1.40 17.06
C THR A 46 -0.04 -0.77 17.75
N GLU A 47 -0.99 -1.58 18.20
CA GLU A 47 -2.20 -1.13 18.90
C GLU A 47 -3.07 -0.17 18.06
N VAL A 48 -3.01 -0.30 16.73
CA VAL A 48 -3.85 0.47 15.82
C VAL A 48 -5.25 -0.16 15.83
N PRO A 49 -6.32 0.59 16.10
CA PRO A 49 -7.63 -0.01 16.40
C PRO A 49 -8.39 -0.46 15.15
N THR A 50 -8.14 0.17 14.00
CA THR A 50 -8.94 -0.04 12.78
C THR A 50 -8.10 0.04 11.51
N LEU A 51 -8.66 -0.50 10.41
CA LEU A 51 -8.11 -0.39 9.07
C LEU A 51 -7.95 1.08 8.65
N GLN A 52 -8.95 1.90 8.91
CA GLN A 52 -8.95 3.34 8.61
C GLN A 52 -7.89 4.06 9.42
N ALA A 53 -7.70 3.71 10.70
CA ALA A 53 -6.65 4.31 11.51
C ALA A 53 -5.26 3.98 10.94
N CYS A 54 -5.02 2.77 10.43
CA CYS A 54 -3.77 2.46 9.74
C CYS A 54 -3.61 3.26 8.43
N ALA A 55 -4.70 3.39 7.66
CA ALA A 55 -4.71 4.18 6.44
C ALA A 55 -4.37 5.65 6.68
N ILE A 56 -4.89 6.27 7.75
CA ILE A 56 -4.55 7.64 8.14
C ILE A 56 -3.04 7.79 8.44
N GLN A 57 -2.41 6.78 9.06
CA GLN A 57 -0.96 6.83 9.30
C GLN A 57 -0.16 6.79 8.00
N LEU A 58 -0.60 5.98 7.02
CA LEU A 58 0.02 5.91 5.70
C LEU A 58 -0.23 7.19 4.89
N GLU A 59 -1.42 7.79 4.99
CA GLU A 59 -1.75 9.10 4.42
C GLU A 59 -0.82 10.19 4.96
N GLY A 60 -0.57 10.21 6.26
CA GLY A 60 0.38 11.16 6.86
C GLY A 60 1.79 11.04 6.26
N LEU A 61 2.25 9.81 6.01
CA LEU A 61 3.53 9.59 5.33
C LEU A 61 3.48 10.01 3.85
N HIS A 62 2.39 9.71 3.15
CA HIS A 62 2.17 10.13 1.77
C HIS A 62 2.22 11.66 1.66
N LEU A 63 1.48 12.38 2.50
CA LEU A 63 1.45 13.84 2.53
C LEU A 63 2.80 14.46 2.91
N LYS A 64 3.56 13.81 3.79
CA LYS A 64 4.89 14.28 4.21
C LYS A 64 5.95 14.11 3.12
N HIS A 65 5.87 13.04 2.34
CA HIS A 65 6.92 12.67 1.38
C HIS A 65 6.50 12.84 -0.08
N THR A 66 5.23 13.13 -0.34
CA THR A 66 4.61 13.26 -1.66
C THR A 66 4.89 12.06 -2.56
N VAL A 67 4.88 10.86 -1.97
CA VAL A 67 5.11 9.59 -2.68
C VAL A 67 3.98 8.62 -2.34
N PRO A 68 3.52 7.77 -3.28
CA PRO A 68 2.52 6.76 -2.98
C PRO A 68 2.98 5.85 -1.84
N MET A 69 2.05 5.50 -0.95
CA MET A 69 2.30 4.60 0.16
C MET A 69 1.51 3.31 -0.04
N THR A 70 2.15 2.18 0.21
CA THR A 70 1.47 0.89 0.33
C THR A 70 1.71 0.34 1.73
N GLY A 71 0.67 -0.21 2.34
CA GLY A 71 0.75 -0.80 3.66
C GLY A 71 -0.24 -1.95 3.82
N ALA A 72 -0.38 -2.43 5.04
CA ALA A 72 -1.32 -3.49 5.33
C ALA A 72 -1.83 -3.42 6.77
N TYR A 73 -3.02 -3.98 6.97
CA TYR A 73 -3.65 -4.13 8.28
C TYR A 73 -4.55 -5.37 8.26
N GLN A 74 -4.33 -6.32 9.18
CA GLN A 74 -5.16 -7.51 9.40
C GLN A 74 -5.65 -8.21 8.11
N GLY A 75 -4.74 -8.50 7.19
CA GLY A 75 -5.06 -9.21 5.94
C GLY A 75 -5.65 -8.35 4.84
N GLN A 76 -5.62 -7.02 4.96
CA GLN A 76 -5.92 -6.08 3.88
C GLN A 76 -4.65 -5.34 3.49
N ILE A 77 -4.45 -5.14 2.19
CA ILE A 77 -3.47 -4.20 1.63
C ILE A 77 -4.15 -2.84 1.54
N ILE A 78 -3.46 -1.80 1.94
CA ILE A 78 -3.88 -0.40 1.84
C ILE A 78 -2.99 0.27 0.80
N TYR A 79 -3.61 0.96 -0.15
CA TYR A 79 -2.93 1.79 -1.13
C TYR A 79 -3.34 3.24 -0.90
N VAL A 80 -2.35 4.11 -0.88
CA VAL A 80 -2.50 5.56 -0.75
C VAL A 80 -1.79 6.22 -1.90
N THR A 81 -2.54 6.94 -2.73
CA THR A 81 -2.04 7.73 -3.86
C THR A 81 -2.61 9.15 -3.80
N ASP A 82 -2.22 10.02 -4.73
CA ASP A 82 -2.79 11.36 -4.81
C ASP A 82 -4.32 11.31 -5.06
N GLU A 83 -4.80 10.27 -5.73
CA GLU A 83 -6.20 10.12 -6.13
C GLU A 83 -7.09 9.55 -5.03
N ASP A 84 -6.67 8.44 -4.40
CA ASP A 84 -7.51 7.76 -3.40
C ASP A 84 -6.74 7.04 -2.27
N VAL A 85 -7.53 6.64 -1.27
CA VAL A 85 -7.12 5.71 -0.21
C VAL A 85 -8.04 4.51 -0.29
N VAL A 86 -7.50 3.38 -0.74
CA VAL A 86 -8.27 2.16 -1.03
C VAL A 86 -7.67 0.95 -0.35
N ALA A 87 -8.50 -0.06 -0.10
CA ALA A 87 -8.07 -1.35 0.44
C ALA A 87 -8.47 -2.52 -0.47
N ALA A 88 -7.74 -3.62 -0.34
CA ALA A 88 -8.04 -4.89 -1.00
C ALA A 88 -7.52 -6.09 -0.18
N ALA A 89 -8.12 -7.27 -0.35
CA ALA A 89 -7.68 -8.49 0.34
C ALA A 89 -6.35 -9.07 -0.19
N SER A 90 -5.95 -8.71 -1.40
CA SER A 90 -4.69 -9.09 -2.04
C SER A 90 -4.37 -8.11 -3.17
N SER A 91 -3.18 -8.22 -3.78
CA SER A 91 -2.81 -7.36 -4.91
C SER A 91 -3.63 -7.56 -6.18
N THR A 92 -4.36 -8.67 -6.27
CA THR A 92 -5.21 -9.01 -7.42
C THR A 92 -6.71 -8.90 -7.12
N ALA A 93 -7.07 -8.64 -5.87
CA ALA A 93 -8.46 -8.49 -5.45
C ALA A 93 -9.02 -7.11 -5.86
N LYS A 94 -10.35 -7.02 -5.96
CA LYS A 94 -11.04 -5.76 -6.20
C LYS A 94 -10.77 -4.79 -5.05
N ARG A 95 -10.40 -3.56 -5.40
CA ARG A 95 -10.20 -2.46 -4.46
C ARG A 95 -11.51 -1.79 -4.07
N TYR A 96 -11.58 -1.29 -2.84
CA TYR A 96 -12.70 -0.47 -2.35
C TYR A 96 -12.16 0.75 -1.59
N PRO A 97 -12.84 1.91 -1.67
CA PRO A 97 -12.42 3.13 -0.97
C PRO A 97 -12.57 2.98 0.54
N LEU A 98 -11.61 3.54 1.28
CA LEU A 98 -11.69 3.63 2.74
C LEU A 98 -12.34 4.93 3.23
N PHE A 99 -12.31 5.97 2.39
CA PHE A 99 -12.86 7.29 2.67
C PHE A 99 -13.64 7.80 1.45
N THR A 100 -14.69 8.58 1.67
CA THR A 100 -15.23 9.46 0.62
C THR A 100 -14.26 10.62 0.37
N PRO A 101 -14.37 11.35 -0.76
CA PRO A 101 -13.55 12.53 -1.01
C PRO A 101 -13.64 13.57 0.12
N GLU A 102 -14.82 13.79 0.68
CA GLU A 102 -15.04 14.74 1.78
C GLU A 102 -14.35 14.29 3.07
N GLN A 103 -14.45 13.00 3.39
CA GLN A 103 -13.79 12.41 4.56
C GLN A 103 -12.28 12.46 4.42
N ARG A 104 -11.73 12.14 3.24
CA ARG A 104 -10.30 12.23 2.98
C ARG A 104 -9.81 13.67 3.14
N ALA A 105 -10.53 14.64 2.58
CA ALA A 105 -10.17 16.04 2.74
C ALA A 105 -10.14 16.50 4.21
N GLU A 106 -11.00 15.94 5.07
CA GLU A 106 -10.96 16.20 6.52
C GLU A 106 -9.74 15.59 7.19
N VAL A 107 -9.43 14.33 6.88
CA VAL A 107 -8.22 13.64 7.34
C VAL A 107 -6.97 14.44 6.96
N ASP A 108 -6.86 14.87 5.70
CA ASP A 108 -5.71 15.60 5.19
C ASP A 108 -5.53 16.95 5.89
N ARG A 109 -6.63 17.67 6.13
CA ARG A 109 -6.58 18.92 6.91
C ARG A 109 -6.06 18.66 8.32
N GLY A 110 -6.57 17.63 9.00
CA GLY A 110 -6.13 17.25 10.33
C GLY A 110 -4.64 16.89 10.37
N LEU A 111 -4.17 16.06 9.43
CA LEU A 111 -2.78 15.64 9.35
C LEU A 111 -1.83 16.81 9.08
N ARG A 112 -2.18 17.72 8.16
CA ARG A 112 -1.36 18.91 7.87
C ARG A 112 -1.23 19.82 9.10
N LEU A 113 -2.32 20.04 9.83
CA LEU A 113 -2.29 20.81 11.07
C LEU A 113 -1.36 20.17 12.13
N LEU A 114 -1.41 18.85 12.29
CA LEU A 114 -0.50 18.14 13.21
C LEU A 114 0.96 18.24 12.76
N MET A 115 1.24 18.12 11.46
CA MET A 115 2.60 18.25 10.92
C MET A 115 3.17 19.65 11.10
N GLU A 116 2.35 20.70 10.95
CA GLU A 116 2.75 22.08 11.22
C GLU A 116 3.05 22.34 12.69
N GLN A 117 2.39 21.61 13.61
CA GLN A 117 2.65 21.68 15.05
C GLN A 117 3.96 20.99 15.44
N ASP A 118 4.26 19.83 14.87
CA ASP A 118 5.51 19.09 15.12
C ASP A 118 6.77 19.85 14.66
N LEU A 119 6.61 20.86 13.79
CA LEU A 119 7.69 21.73 13.30
C LEU A 119 7.94 22.96 14.19
N ARG A 120 7.13 23.19 15.24
CA ARG A 120 7.27 24.30 16.19
C ARG A 120 7.96 23.85 17.47
#